data_AF-A0A7J4FKA7-F1
#
_entry.id   AF-A0A7J4FKA7-F1
#
_cell.length_a   1.000
_cell.length_b   1.000
_cell.length_c   1.000
_cell.angle_alpha   90.00
_cell.angle_beta   90.00
_cell.angle_gamma   90.00
#
_symmetry.space_group_name_H-M   'P 1'
#
loop_
_entity.id
_entity.type
_entity.pdbx_description
1 polymer ?
#
loop_
_entity_poly.entity_id
_entity_poly.type
_entity_poly.pdbx_seq_one_letter_code
_entity_poly.pdbx_strand_id
1 'polypeptide(L)' 'MNVAVLISGGKDSALALYRALRRGYDVKYLVTMI' A
#
# COMPACT_ATOMS: atom_id res chain seq x y z
N MET A 1 9.66 -2.65 -8.83
CA MET A 1 8.41 -3.30 -9.31
C MET A 1 7.27 -2.35 -9.04
N ASN A 2 6.46 -2.03 -10.06
CA ASN A 2 5.32 -1.14 -9.92
C ASN A 2 4.17 -1.88 -9.26
N VAL A 3 3.61 -1.35 -8.18
CA VAL A 3 2.54 -2.01 -7.42
C VAL A 3 1.41 -1.03 -7.09
N ALA A 4 0.21 -1.59 -6.93
CA ALA A 4 -0.92 -0.93 -6.29
C ALA A 4 -1.13 -1.55 -4.90
N VAL A 5 -1.43 -0.72 -3.91
CA VAL A 5 -1.69 -1.18 -2.53
C VAL A 5 -3.16 -1.02 -2.22
N LEU A 6 -3.79 -2.12 -1.80
CA LEU A 6 -5.16 -2.10 -1.30
C LEU A 6 -5.17 -1.50 0.12
N ILE A 7 -5.89 -0.39 0.29
CA ILE A 7 -6.05 0.36 1.53
C ILE A 7 -7.50 0.32 1.95
N SER A 8 -7.75 -0.01 3.22
CA SER A 8 -9.08 0.08 3.85
C SER A 8 -9.22 1.30 4.78
N GLY A 9 -8.15 2.08 4.94
CA GLY A 9 -8.04 3.16 5.92
C GLY A 9 -7.70 2.69 7.34
N GLY A 10 -7.70 1.38 7.59
CA GLY A 10 -7.30 0.80 8.88
C GLY A 10 -5.79 0.72 9.08
N LYS A 11 -5.36 0.59 10.34
CA LYS A 11 -3.94 0.53 10.75
C LYS A 11 -3.14 -0.56 10.02
N ASP A 12 -3.78 -1.70 9.74
CA ASP A 12 -3.10 -2.85 9.15
C ASP A 12 -2.77 -2.59 7.67
N SER A 13 -3.70 -1.95 6.95
CA SER A 13 -3.48 -1.54 5.56
C SER A 13 -2.39 -0.45 5.46
N ALA A 14 -2.32 0.46 6.43
CA ALA A 14 -1.24 1.44 6.53
C ALA A 14 0.13 0.79 6.83
N LEU A 15 0.17 -0.22 7.70
CA LEU A 15 1.38 -0.98 8.00
C LEU A 15 1.89 -1.75 6.77
N ALA A 16 0.98 -2.32 5.97
CA ALA A 16 1.32 -2.99 4.71
C ALA A 16 1.95 -2.00 3.72
N LEU A 17 1.35 -0.82 3.56
CA LEU A 17 1.92 0.26 2.73
C LEU A 17 3.32 0.68 3.21
N TYR A 18 3.49 0.91 4.52
CA TYR A 18 4.78 1.27 5.10
C TYR A 18 5.87 0.24 4.77
N ARG A 19 5.55 -1.05 4.90
CA ARG A 19 6.47 -2.15 4.57
C ARG A 19 6.80 -2.21 3.08
N ALA A 20 5.83 -1.97 2.19
CA ALA A 20 6.06 -1.92 0.75
C ALA A 20 7.02 -0.79 0.39
N LEU A 21 6.80 0.42 0.92
CA LEU A 21 7.68 1.56 0.69
C LEU A 21 9.10 1.32 1.24
N ARG A 22 9.22 0.75 2.45
CA ARG A 22 10.53 0.42 3.06
C ARG A 22 11.32 -0.63 2.30
N ARG A 23 10.65 -1.51 1.55
CA ARG A 23 11.30 -2.53 0.70
C ARG A 23 11.66 -1.99 -0.70
N GLY A 24 11.43 -0.71 -0.97
CA GLY A 24 11.76 -0.09 -2.25
C GLY A 24 10.77 -0.42 -3.38
N TYR A 25 9.55 -0.85 -3.04
CA TYR A 25 8.50 -0.96 -4.07
C TYR A 25 8.06 0.43 -4.51
N ASP A 26 7.84 0.58 -5.81
CA ASP A 26 7.32 1.81 -6.40
C ASP A 26 5.78 1.74 -6.41
N VAL A 27 5.18 2.25 -5.33
CA VAL A 27 3.73 2.25 -5.15
C VAL A 27 3.12 3.37 -5.97
N LYS A 28 2.40 3.02 -7.05
CA LYS A 28 1.78 3.99 -7.95
C LYS A 28 0.37 4.38 -7.56
N TYR A 29 -0.35 3.46 -6.93
CA TYR A 29 -1.76 3.64 -6.61
C TYR A 29 -2.10 3.09 -5.24
N LEU A 30 -2.93 3.82 -4.52
CA LEU A 30 -3.66 3.33 -3.36
C LEU A 30 -5.09 3.05 -3.83
N VAL A 31 -5.53 1.81 -3.67
CA VAL A 31 -6.86 1.35 -4.11
C VAL A 31 -7.68 1.08 -2.88
N THR A 32 -8.92 1.54 -2.83
CA THR A 32 -9.88 1.15 -1.80
C THR A 32 -11.03 0.43 -2.48
N MET A 33 -11.45 -0.70 -1.92
CA MET A 33 -12.70 -1.33 -2.34
C MET A 33 -13.81 -0.66 -1.53
N ILE A 34 -14.76 -0.06 -2.25
CA ILE A 34 -15.95 0.59 -1.68
C ILE A 34 -17.04 -0.48 -1.54
#